data_AF-A0A9E0WQE1-F1
#
_entry.id   AF-A0A9E0WQE1-F1
#
_cell.length_a   1.000
_cell.length_b   1.000
_cell.length_c   1.000
_cell.angle_alpha   90.00
_cell.angle_beta   90.00
_cell.angle_gamma   90.00
#
_symmetry.space_group_name_H-M   'P 1'
#
loop_
_entity.id
_entity.type
_entity.pdbx_description
1 polymer ?
#
loop_
_entity_poly.entity_id
_entity_poly.type
_entity_poly.pdbx_seq_one_letter_code
_entity_poly.pdbx_strand_id
1 'polypeptide(L)'
;MSDLLHASKKRLQAAFHRLEKVVELHEDERQKMRQKVVELEAVVHHLKTEQNMLMRLQEQLTASRRDGPAAEGDASEPSVKRPAATTSKRAATKKDRPLNIEGLQENTSNDHNPLITEESAPVISGMEAAAMSIREFKAIAQRVNESS
;
A
#
# COMPACT_ATOMS: atom_id res chain seq x y z
N MET A 1 -29.82 8.42 50.65
CA MET A 1 -28.42 8.47 50.13
C MET A 1 -27.89 7.11 49.65
N SER A 2 -28.26 5.98 50.27
CA SER A 2 -27.75 4.65 49.90
C SER A 2 -28.03 4.21 48.45
N ASP A 3 -29.24 4.47 47.94
CA ASP A 3 -29.66 3.96 46.61
C ASP A 3 -28.93 4.65 45.45
N LEU A 4 -28.61 5.94 45.59
CA LEU A 4 -27.85 6.69 44.58
C LEU A 4 -26.40 6.16 44.48
N LEU A 5 -25.77 5.88 45.62
CA LEU A 5 -24.43 5.29 45.67
C LEU A 5 -24.44 3.87 45.11
N HIS A 6 -25.47 3.08 45.41
CA HIS A 6 -25.62 1.73 44.89
C HIS A 6 -25.82 1.71 43.37
N ALA A 7 -26.63 2.63 42.83
CA ALA A 7 -26.83 2.80 41.39
C ALA A 7 -25.57 3.31 40.68
N SER A 8 -24.81 4.20 41.32
CA SER A 8 -23.50 4.65 40.81
C SER A 8 -22.49 3.50 40.74
N LYS A 9 -22.40 2.70 41.82
CA LYS A 9 -21.53 1.51 41.88
C LYS A 9 -21.84 0.51 40.76
N LYS A 10 -23.13 0.20 40.52
CA LYS A 10 -23.54 -0.71 39.43
C LYS A 10 -23.16 -0.17 38.05
N ARG A 11 -23.34 1.13 37.82
CA ARG A 11 -22.94 1.78 36.55
C ARG A 11 -21.43 1.72 36.34
N LEU A 12 -20.66 1.98 37.39
CA LEU A 12 -19.20 1.90 37.33
C LEU A 12 -18.73 0.46 37.04
N GLN A 13 -19.31 -0.54 37.70
CA GLN A 13 -19.01 -1.95 37.42
C GLN A 13 -19.34 -2.35 35.99
N ALA A 14 -20.48 -1.91 35.46
CA ALA A 14 -20.86 -2.15 34.07
C ALA A 14 -19.88 -1.47 33.08
N ALA A 15 -19.39 -0.27 33.41
CA ALA A 15 -18.38 0.42 32.61
C ALA A 15 -17.04 -0.31 32.62
N PHE A 16 -16.57 -0.77 33.78
CA PHE A 16 -15.37 -1.60 33.88
C PHE A 16 -15.47 -2.87 33.05
N HIS A 17 -16.58 -3.59 33.16
CA HIS A 17 -16.76 -4.83 32.40
C HIS A 17 -16.82 -4.60 30.87
N ARG A 18 -17.35 -3.45 30.43
CA ARG A 18 -17.28 -3.06 29.02
C ARG A 18 -15.85 -2.74 28.60
N LEU A 19 -15.09 -2.05 29.45
CA LEU A 19 -13.70 -1.70 29.16
C LEU A 19 -12.81 -2.95 29.09
N GLU A 20 -12.99 -3.91 30.00
CA GLU A 20 -12.30 -5.21 29.98
C GLU A 20 -12.52 -5.91 28.64
N LYS A 21 -13.77 -5.98 28.16
CA LYS A 21 -14.07 -6.58 26.85
C LYS A 21 -13.40 -5.86 25.68
N VAL A 22 -13.34 -4.53 25.72
CA VAL A 22 -12.66 -3.75 24.66
C VAL A 22 -11.16 -4.03 24.68
N VAL A 23 -10.55 -4.13 25.86
CA VAL A 23 -9.13 -4.47 26.01
C VAL A 23 -8.86 -5.88 25.46
N GLU A 24 -9.68 -6.87 25.81
CA GLU A 24 -9.57 -8.24 25.27
C GLU A 24 -9.64 -8.25 23.73
N LEU A 25 -10.62 -7.57 23.14
CA LEU A 25 -10.75 -7.47 21.68
C LEU A 25 -9.52 -6.81 21.03
N HIS A 26 -9.00 -5.74 21.62
CA HIS A 26 -7.80 -5.09 21.12
C HIS A 26 -6.56 -5.98 21.26
N GLU A 27 -6.46 -6.77 22.33
CA GLU A 27 -5.37 -7.72 22.49
C GLU A 27 -5.41 -8.83 21.45
N ASP A 28 -6.60 -9.35 21.16
CA ASP A 28 -6.85 -10.33 20.10
C ASP A 28 -6.48 -9.78 18.71
N GLU A 29 -6.93 -8.57 18.38
CA GLU A 29 -6.58 -7.91 17.12
C GLU A 29 -5.08 -7.67 17.00
N ARG A 30 -4.44 -7.20 18.08
CA ARG A 30 -2.99 -7.04 18.13
C ARG A 30 -2.26 -8.36 17.91
N GLN A 31 -2.77 -9.47 18.46
CA GLN A 31 -2.20 -10.79 18.22
C GLN A 31 -2.36 -11.23 16.76
N LYS A 32 -3.53 -11.04 16.15
CA LYS A 32 -3.77 -11.31 14.72
C LYS A 32 -2.84 -10.50 13.82
N MET A 33 -2.66 -9.21 14.10
CA MET A 33 -1.73 -8.36 13.35
C MET A 33 -0.28 -8.85 13.47
N ARG A 34 0.16 -9.26 14.67
CA ARG A 34 1.50 -9.84 14.86
C ARG A 34 1.70 -11.12 14.05
N GLN A 35 0.71 -12.02 14.05
CA GLN A 35 0.76 -13.22 13.20
C GLN A 35 0.86 -12.83 11.72
N LYS A 36 0.10 -11.83 11.28
CA LYS A 36 0.15 -11.39 9.89
C LYS A 36 1.50 -10.78 9.50
N VAL A 37 2.13 -10.04 10.41
CA VAL A 37 3.50 -9.51 10.20
C VAL A 37 4.48 -10.66 9.99
N VAL A 38 4.44 -11.70 10.84
CA VAL A 38 5.31 -12.87 10.69
C VAL A 38 5.10 -13.58 9.34
N GLU A 39 3.85 -13.76 8.91
CA GLU A 39 3.55 -14.31 7.58
C GLU A 39 4.14 -13.47 6.45
N LEU A 40 3.98 -12.14 6.53
CA LEU A 40 4.50 -11.22 5.52
C LEU A 40 6.03 -11.21 5.49
N GLU A 41 6.69 -11.26 6.65
CA GLU A 41 8.14 -11.38 6.74
C GLU A 41 8.64 -12.67 6.07
N ALA A 42 7.94 -13.79 6.27
CA ALA A 42 8.27 -15.05 5.60
C ALA A 42 8.13 -14.94 4.07
N VAL A 43 7.07 -14.30 3.57
CA VAL A 43 6.87 -14.04 2.14
C VAL A 43 7.97 -13.15 1.58
N VAL A 44 8.31 -12.06 2.26
CA VAL A 44 9.40 -11.16 1.85
C VAL A 44 10.73 -11.90 1.78
N HIS A 45 11.04 -12.73 2.78
CA HIS A 45 12.24 -13.55 2.79
C HIS A 45 12.28 -14.53 1.60
N HIS A 46 11.16 -15.19 1.32
CA HIS A 46 11.04 -16.09 0.19
C HIS A 46 11.27 -15.38 -1.15
N LEU A 47 10.58 -14.25 -1.38
CA LEU A 47 10.74 -13.46 -2.60
C LEU A 47 12.18 -12.95 -2.78
N LYS A 48 12.85 -12.56 -1.70
CA LYS A 48 14.27 -12.14 -1.76
C LYS A 48 15.18 -13.30 -2.16
N THR A 49 14.87 -14.51 -1.72
CA THR A 49 15.61 -15.72 -2.09
C THR A 49 15.40 -16.05 -3.58
N GLU A 50 14.17 -15.97 -4.07
CA GLU A 50 13.85 -16.15 -5.50
C GLU A 50 14.51 -15.08 -6.36
N GLN A 51 14.45 -13.81 -5.96
CA GLN A 51 15.12 -12.72 -6.67
C GLN A 51 16.63 -12.98 -6.78
N ASN A 52 17.28 -13.39 -5.70
CA ASN A 52 18.71 -13.73 -5.72
C ASN A 52 19.01 -14.90 -6.66
N MET A 53 18.16 -15.92 -6.69
CA MET A 53 18.30 -17.04 -7.62
C MET A 53 18.17 -16.57 -9.08
N LEU A 54 17.17 -15.74 -9.38
CA LEU A 54 16.96 -15.19 -10.72
C LEU A 54 18.13 -14.30 -11.17
N MET A 55 18.69 -13.48 -10.27
CA MET A 55 19.89 -12.68 -10.58
C MET A 55 21.08 -13.58 -10.94
N ARG A 56 21.32 -14.66 -10.18
CA ARG A 56 22.40 -15.62 -10.50
C ARG A 56 22.18 -16.31 -11.85
N LEU A 57 20.94 -16.70 -12.15
CA LEU A 57 20.61 -17.31 -13.45
C LEU A 57 20.81 -16.31 -14.60
N GLN A 58 20.47 -15.05 -14.39
CA GLN A 58 20.72 -13.99 -15.37
C GLN A 58 22.22 -13.74 -15.59
N GLU A 59 23.00 -13.71 -14.51
CA GLU A 59 24.47 -13.61 -14.58
C GLU A 59 25.07 -14.79 -15.35
N GLN A 60 24.62 -16.02 -15.08
CA GLN A 60 25.05 -17.21 -15.82
C GLN A 60 24.70 -17.12 -17.30
N LEU A 61 23.46 -16.73 -17.63
CA LEU A 61 23.02 -16.58 -19.02
C LEU A 61 23.84 -15.51 -19.77
N THR A 62 24.13 -14.39 -19.11
CA THR A 62 24.94 -13.32 -19.70
C THR A 62 26.41 -13.72 -19.87
N ALA A 63 26.98 -14.48 -18.94
CA ALA A 63 28.31 -15.06 -19.08
C ALA A 63 28.38 -16.06 -20.25
N SER A 64 27.44 -17.02 -20.32
CA SER A 64 27.39 -17.99 -21.43
C SER A 64 27.19 -17.35 -22.80
N ARG A 65 26.56 -16.16 -22.87
CA ARG A 65 26.43 -15.40 -24.13
C ARG A 65 27.71 -14.65 -24.53
N ARG A 66 28.59 -14.31 -23.58
CA ARG A 66 29.88 -13.68 -23.85
C ARG A 66 30.95 -14.68 -24.29
N ASP A 67 30.84 -15.92 -23.83
CA ASP A 67 31.80 -17.00 -24.13
C ASP A 67 31.38 -17.91 -25.31
N GLY A 68 30.31 -17.56 -26.04
CA GLY A 68 29.95 -18.22 -27.30
C GLY A 68 31.00 -17.93 -28.38
N PRO A 69 31.32 -18.92 -29.25
CA PRO A 69 32.40 -18.75 -30.22
C PRO A 69 32.15 -17.52 -31.07
N ALA A 70 33.17 -16.68 -31.20
CA ALA A 70 33.19 -15.61 -32.19
C ALA A 70 32.76 -16.22 -33.52
N ALA A 71 31.64 -15.72 -34.07
CA ALA A 71 31.30 -15.95 -35.46
C ALA A 71 32.32 -15.19 -36.30
N GLU A 72 33.53 -15.73 -36.42
CA GLU A 72 34.40 -15.46 -37.55
C GLU A 72 33.81 -16.19 -38.76
N GLY A 73 33.39 -15.39 -39.74
CA GLY A 73 32.72 -15.85 -40.95
C GLY A 73 32.54 -14.67 -41.89
N ASP A 74 33.66 -14.19 -42.39
CA ASP A 74 33.82 -13.25 -43.50
C ASP A 74 33.08 -13.72 -44.78
N ALA A 75 32.65 -12.74 -45.57
CA ALA A 75 32.27 -12.78 -46.98
C ALA A 75 31.21 -13.79 -47.47
N SER A 76 30.00 -13.28 -47.74
CA SER A 76 29.41 -13.23 -49.11
C SER A 76 27.91 -12.91 -49.05
N GLU A 77 27.53 -11.69 -49.45
CA GLU A 77 26.17 -11.40 -49.90
C GLU A 77 25.91 -12.14 -51.22
N PRO A 78 24.86 -12.97 -51.36
CA PRO A 78 24.35 -13.30 -52.68
C PRO A 78 23.47 -12.16 -53.16
N SER A 79 24.00 -11.40 -54.12
CA SER A 79 23.29 -10.44 -54.95
C SER A 79 22.08 -11.09 -55.63
N VAL A 80 20.87 -10.89 -55.06
CA VAL A 80 19.62 -11.30 -55.70
C VAL A 80 19.12 -10.15 -56.58
N LYS A 81 19.20 -10.37 -57.89
CA LYS A 81 18.67 -9.55 -58.97
C LYS A 81 17.23 -9.10 -58.68
N ARG A 82 16.99 -7.78 -58.69
CA ARG A 82 15.66 -7.18 -58.83
C ARG A 82 15.11 -7.41 -60.24
N PRO A 83 13.88 -7.90 -60.43
CA PRO A 83 13.11 -7.62 -61.63
C PRO A 83 12.24 -6.36 -61.45
N ALA A 84 12.10 -5.64 -62.56
CA ALA A 84 11.42 -4.36 -62.68
C ALA A 84 9.90 -4.44 -62.49
N ALA A 85 9.34 -3.29 -62.08
CA ALA A 85 7.93 -3.05 -61.87
C ALA A 85 7.08 -3.30 -63.14
N THR A 86 5.94 -3.97 -62.97
CA THR A 86 4.79 -3.80 -63.85
C THR A 86 3.54 -3.53 -63.02
N THR A 87 2.92 -2.40 -63.32
CA THR A 87 1.73 -1.85 -62.68
C THR A 87 0.48 -2.52 -63.26
N SER A 88 -0.43 -3.08 -62.43
CA SER A 88 -1.84 -3.23 -62.83
C SER A 88 -2.82 -3.39 -61.66
N LYS A 89 -3.51 -2.27 -61.39
CA LYS A 89 -4.92 -2.07 -60.98
C LYS A 89 -5.54 -2.92 -59.83
N ARG A 90 -5.51 -2.31 -58.64
CA ARG A 90 -6.67 -1.89 -57.80
C ARG A 90 -7.89 -2.82 -57.71
N ALA A 91 -8.07 -3.41 -56.52
CA ALA A 91 -9.36 -3.46 -55.82
C ALA A 91 -9.11 -3.14 -54.32
N ALA A 92 -9.92 -2.26 -53.75
CA ALA A 92 -9.88 -1.82 -52.36
C ALA A 92 -10.17 -2.99 -51.40
N THR A 93 -9.56 -3.09 -50.22
CA THR A 93 -10.06 -2.43 -49.00
C THR A 93 -8.95 -2.07 -47.98
N LYS A 94 -9.16 -0.93 -47.30
CA LYS A 94 -8.32 -0.19 -46.34
C LYS A 94 -7.63 -1.08 -45.28
N LYS A 95 -6.30 -1.04 -45.16
CA LYS A 95 -5.48 -0.15 -44.29
C LYS A 95 -5.62 -0.41 -42.78
N ASP A 96 -4.56 -1.03 -42.26
CA ASP A 96 -3.75 -0.63 -41.10
C ASP A 96 -4.41 0.02 -39.87
N ARG A 97 -4.14 -0.65 -38.73
CA ARG A 97 -4.26 -0.23 -37.34
C ARG A 97 -3.81 1.23 -37.11
N PRO A 98 -4.43 1.91 -36.13
CA PRO A 98 -3.73 2.06 -34.86
C PRO A 98 -4.62 1.72 -33.65
N LEU A 99 -3.98 1.32 -32.55
CA LEU A 99 -4.63 1.16 -31.25
C LEU A 99 -5.09 2.55 -30.78
N ASN A 100 -6.41 2.71 -30.62
CA ASN A 100 -7.03 3.92 -30.11
C ASN A 100 -6.67 4.06 -28.63
N ILE A 101 -5.87 5.07 -28.27
CA ILE A 101 -5.75 5.59 -26.91
C ILE A 101 -6.53 6.91 -26.91
N GLU A 102 -7.84 6.81 -26.78
CA GLU A 102 -8.70 7.94 -26.44
C GLU A 102 -9.25 7.67 -25.05
N GLY A 103 -8.89 8.54 -24.09
CA GLY A 103 -9.25 8.40 -22.69
C GLY A 103 -8.62 9.44 -21.75
N LEU A 104 -7.80 10.37 -22.26
CA LEU A 104 -7.47 11.60 -21.55
C LEU A 104 -8.47 12.67 -21.95
N GLN A 105 -9.64 12.68 -21.30
CA GLN A 105 -10.49 13.86 -21.26
C GLN A 105 -10.19 14.62 -19.98
N GLU A 106 -9.46 15.71 -20.16
CA GLU A 106 -9.40 16.84 -19.24
C GLU A 106 -10.82 17.39 -19.06
N ASN A 107 -11.44 17.12 -17.92
CA ASN A 107 -12.53 17.94 -17.42
C ASN A 107 -11.95 18.92 -16.41
N THR A 108 -11.49 20.05 -16.93
CA THR A 108 -11.38 21.29 -16.19
C THR A 108 -12.78 21.82 -15.95
N SER A 109 -13.32 21.57 -14.76
CA SER A 109 -14.36 22.40 -14.16
C SER A 109 -14.02 22.55 -12.69
N ASN A 110 -13.18 23.55 -12.49
CA ASN A 110 -13.07 24.36 -11.30
C ASN A 110 -14.48 24.89 -11.01
N ASP A 111 -15.11 24.46 -9.93
CA ASP A 111 -15.90 25.32 -9.04
C ASP A 111 -16.46 24.50 -7.87
N HIS A 112 -16.33 25.10 -6.67
CA HIS A 112 -16.84 24.65 -5.36
C HIS A 112 -15.91 23.77 -4.53
N ASN A 113 -14.74 24.35 -4.22
CA ASN A 113 -14.11 24.12 -2.92
C ASN A 113 -14.76 25.09 -1.92
N PRO A 114 -15.45 24.65 -0.85
CA PRO A 114 -15.74 25.57 0.25
C PRO A 114 -14.41 25.88 0.93
N LEU A 115 -14.07 27.16 0.94
CA LEU A 115 -12.94 27.70 1.67
C LEU A 115 -13.13 27.38 3.15
N ILE A 116 -12.58 26.26 3.63
CA ILE A 116 -12.44 26.01 5.07
C ILE A 116 -11.26 26.86 5.53
N THR A 117 -11.56 28.12 5.84
CA THR A 117 -10.76 28.90 6.79
C THR A 117 -11.05 28.35 8.18
N GLU A 118 -10.37 27.27 8.55
CA GLU A 118 -10.20 26.93 9.95
C GLU A 118 -8.71 27.00 10.29
N GLU A 119 -8.41 28.08 11.00
CA GLU A 119 -7.40 28.21 12.04
C GLU A 119 -6.67 26.90 12.35
N SER A 120 -5.36 26.95 12.18
CA SER A 120 -4.41 25.85 12.42
C SER A 120 -4.49 25.35 13.87
N ALA A 121 -5.43 24.46 14.17
CA ALA A 121 -5.45 23.67 15.38
C ALA A 121 -4.45 22.52 15.21
N PRO A 122 -3.53 22.28 16.17
CA PRO A 122 -2.55 21.21 16.04
C PRO A 122 -3.27 19.87 15.94
N VAL A 123 -2.96 19.10 14.90
CA VAL A 123 -3.42 17.70 14.74
C VAL A 123 -2.71 16.87 15.79
N ILE A 124 -3.29 16.80 16.98
CA ILE A 124 -2.82 15.95 18.05
C ILE A 124 -3.12 14.51 17.63
N SER A 125 -2.06 13.70 17.49
CA SER A 125 -2.20 12.28 17.14
C SER A 125 -3.12 11.59 18.15
N GLY A 126 -3.94 10.62 17.72
CA GLY A 126 -4.88 9.93 18.63
C GLY A 126 -4.20 9.30 19.85
N MET A 127 -2.91 8.96 19.77
CA MET A 127 -2.10 8.51 20.90
C MET A 127 -1.79 9.64 21.90
N GLU A 128 -1.55 10.86 21.44
CA GLU A 128 -1.30 12.02 22.28
C GLU A 128 -2.58 12.48 22.99
N ALA A 129 -3.73 12.42 22.31
CA ALA A 129 -5.04 12.68 22.91
C ALA A 129 -5.36 11.67 24.02
N ALA A 130 -5.08 10.38 23.80
CA ALA A 130 -5.24 9.33 24.82
C ALA A 130 -4.27 9.53 26.01
N ALA A 131 -3.01 9.92 25.75
CA ALA A 131 -2.04 10.18 26.80
C ALA A 131 -2.40 11.39 27.67
N MET A 132 -2.97 12.45 27.06
CA MET A 132 -3.49 13.60 27.81
C MET A 132 -4.69 13.20 28.67
N SER A 133 -5.63 12.42 28.13
CA SER A 133 -6.82 11.95 28.87
C SER A 133 -6.44 11.11 30.11
N ILE A 134 -5.43 10.25 30.00
CA ILE A 134 -4.92 9.48 31.15
C ILE A 134 -4.27 10.38 32.20
N ARG A 135 -3.51 11.40 31.78
CA ARG A 135 -2.83 12.33 32.68
C ARG A 135 -3.83 13.20 33.44
N GLU A 136 -4.89 13.67 32.78
CA GLU A 136 -5.99 14.41 33.41
C GLU A 136 -6.75 13.54 34.43
N PHE A 137 -7.07 12.29 34.07
CA PHE A 137 -7.74 11.37 34.97
C PHE A 137 -6.90 11.10 36.24
N LYS A 138 -5.59 10.94 36.08
CA LYS A 138 -4.65 10.75 37.21
C LYS A 138 -4.58 11.97 38.12
N ALA A 139 -4.60 13.18 37.56
CA ALA A 139 -4.60 14.43 38.32
C ALA A 139 -5.92 14.66 39.08
N ILE A 140 -7.05 14.20 38.54
CA ILE A 140 -8.35 14.24 39.24
C ILE A 140 -8.35 13.21 40.37
N ALA A 141 -7.87 11.99 40.13
CA ALA A 141 -7.78 10.94 41.15
C ALA A 141 -6.88 11.35 42.33
N GLN A 142 -5.75 12.01 42.07
CA GLN A 142 -4.89 12.55 43.13
C GLN A 142 -5.57 13.65 43.95
N ARG A 143 -6.25 14.60 43.30
CA ARG A 143 -6.98 15.67 44.00
C ARG A 143 -8.11 15.13 44.89
N VAL A 144 -8.80 14.09 44.46
CA VAL A 144 -9.83 13.41 45.27
C VAL A 144 -9.20 12.71 46.47
N ASN A 145 -8.02 12.12 46.31
CA ASN A 145 -7.28 11.45 47.38
C ASN A 145 -6.67 12.41 48.41
N GLU A 146 -6.35 13.65 48.00
CA GLU A 146 -5.81 14.71 48.87
C GLU A 146 -6.91 15.54 49.56
N SER A 147 -8.17 15.41 49.11
CA SER A 147 -9.35 16.10 49.68
C SER A 147 -10.15 15.25 50.68
N SER A 148 -9.62 14.09 51.09
CA SER A 148 -10.17 13.19 52.12
C SER A 148 -9.28 13.21 53.36
#